data_AF-A0A0F9EJB9-F1
#
_entry.id   AF-A0A0F9EJB9-F1
#
_cell.length_a   1.000
_cell.length_b   1.000
_cell.length_c   1.000
_cell.angle_alpha   90.00
_cell.angle_beta   90.00
_cell.angle_gamma   90.00
#
_symmetry.space_group_name_H-M   'P 1'
#
loop_
_entity.id
_entity.type
_entity.pdbx_description
1 polymer ?
#
loop_
_entity_poly.entity_id
_entity_poly.type
_entity_poly.pdbx_seq_one_letter_code
_entity_poly.pdbx_strand_id
1 'polypeptide(L)'
;MSNAIATDRSRIIAHQKCHRYRYWAYEWEDIGLDTKGISFPLLTGTYVHKLLEKVPSGNWEAFIPAVLADYRGVAEVENPTDDYLMLVEEQCALVEALIRGFVALRWPRIDREYKVVEVEREYTLDLGSGVKLMTRLDWLVERKSDKRLYIVNFKTTKEANHFWVKQWPYDMQTIS
;
A
#
# COMPACT_ATOMS: atom_id res chain seq x y z
N MET A 1 -12.05 -17.41 -25.60
CA MET A 1 -11.68 -17.62 -24.18
C MET A 1 -12.41 -16.54 -23.40
N SER A 2 -13.22 -16.88 -22.40
CA SER A 2 -13.89 -15.85 -21.59
C SER A 2 -12.84 -15.06 -20.84
N ASN A 3 -12.64 -13.78 -21.19
CA ASN A 3 -11.76 -12.90 -20.43
C ASN A 3 -12.27 -12.85 -18.99
N ALA A 4 -11.42 -13.22 -18.04
CA ALA A 4 -11.76 -13.15 -16.64
C ALA A 4 -11.93 -11.67 -16.24
N ILE A 5 -13.03 -11.33 -15.57
CA ILE A 5 -13.29 -9.99 -15.06
C ILE A 5 -12.48 -9.82 -13.77
N ALA A 6 -11.36 -9.11 -13.87
CA ALA A 6 -10.53 -8.79 -12.71
C ALA A 6 -11.18 -7.67 -11.87
N THR A 7 -11.28 -7.87 -10.56
CA THR A 7 -11.78 -6.87 -9.62
C THR A 7 -10.95 -6.87 -8.35
N ASP A 8 -10.82 -5.72 -7.71
CA ASP A 8 -10.18 -5.53 -6.40
C ASP A 8 -10.99 -4.53 -5.58
N ARG A 9 -10.58 -4.25 -4.34
CA ARG A 9 -11.25 -3.29 -3.47
C ARG A 9 -11.45 -1.92 -4.12
N SER A 10 -10.44 -1.39 -4.80
CA SER A 10 -10.51 -0.06 -5.44
C SER A 10 -11.48 -0.07 -6.61
N ARG A 11 -11.49 -1.13 -7.43
CA ARG A 11 -12.50 -1.32 -8.50
C ARG A 11 -13.91 -1.47 -7.95
N ILE A 12 -14.11 -2.19 -6.84
CA ILE A 12 -15.42 -2.35 -6.19
C ILE A 12 -15.91 -1.00 -5.65
N ILE A 13 -15.07 -0.26 -4.92
CA ILE A 13 -15.43 1.05 -4.37
C ILE A 13 -15.76 2.04 -5.50
N ALA A 14 -14.97 2.03 -6.59
CA ALA A 14 -15.25 2.86 -7.75
C ALA A 14 -16.61 2.53 -8.36
N HIS A 15 -16.96 1.24 -8.48
CA HIS A 15 -18.26 0.80 -8.97
C HIS A 15 -19.40 1.26 -8.06
N GLN A 16 -19.29 1.02 -6.75
CA GLN A 16 -20.29 1.42 -5.75
C GLN A 16 -20.53 2.94 -5.74
N LYS A 17 -19.49 3.73 -6.02
CA LYS A 17 -19.60 5.18 -6.20
C LYS A 17 -20.32 5.53 -7.51
N CYS A 18 -19.86 4.98 -8.64
CA CYS A 18 -20.46 5.19 -9.95
C CYS A 18 -19.91 4.16 -10.96
N HIS A 19 -20.80 3.44 -11.66
CA HIS A 19 -20.38 2.42 -12.63
C HIS A 19 -19.52 3.02 -13.77
N ARG A 20 -19.88 4.23 -14.23
CA ARG A 20 -19.13 4.96 -15.26
C ARG A 20 -17.74 5.38 -14.77
N TYR A 21 -17.60 5.70 -13.48
CA TYR A 21 -16.31 6.02 -12.90
C TYR A 21 -15.38 4.80 -12.89
N ARG A 22 -15.87 3.63 -12.50
CA ARG A 22 -15.10 2.38 -12.61
C ARG A 22 -14.62 2.13 -14.04
N TYR A 23 -15.51 2.27 -15.02
CA TYR A 23 -15.17 2.06 -16.42
C TYR A 23 -13.99 2.96 -16.85
N TRP A 24 -14.10 4.27 -16.64
CA TRP A 24 -13.04 5.19 -17.02
C TRP A 24 -11.74 4.97 -16.25
N ALA A 25 -11.80 4.68 -14.96
CA ALA A 25 -10.61 4.54 -14.13
C ALA A 25 -9.85 3.22 -14.32
N TYR A 26 -10.51 2.16 -14.80
CA TYR A 26 -9.91 0.81 -14.80
C TYR A 26 -10.16 -0.05 -16.05
N GLU A 27 -11.10 0.30 -16.92
CA GLU A 27 -11.54 -0.56 -18.03
C GLU A 27 -11.41 0.12 -19.41
N TRP A 28 -11.24 1.45 -19.45
CA TRP A 28 -10.98 2.17 -20.70
C TRP A 28 -9.69 1.67 -21.34
N GLU A 29 -9.78 1.15 -22.57
CA GLU A 29 -8.65 0.57 -23.33
C GLU A 29 -7.84 -0.48 -22.54
N ASP A 30 -8.51 -1.24 -21.65
CA ASP A 30 -7.90 -2.26 -20.77
C ASP A 30 -6.83 -1.74 -19.78
N ILE A 31 -6.64 -0.42 -19.69
CA ILE A 31 -5.64 0.24 -18.82
C ILE A 31 -6.26 1.22 -17.82
N GLY A 32 -7.39 1.83 -18.17
CA GLY A 32 -7.98 2.94 -17.42
C GLY A 32 -7.30 4.29 -17.68
N LEU A 33 -7.94 5.36 -17.21
CA LEU A 33 -7.46 6.73 -17.26
C LEU A 33 -7.02 7.16 -15.87
N ASP A 34 -5.84 7.77 -15.79
CA ASP A 34 -5.32 8.40 -14.57
C ASP A 34 -5.02 9.89 -14.83
N THR A 35 -4.93 10.67 -13.76
CA THR A 35 -4.56 12.07 -13.84
C THR A 35 -3.08 12.23 -14.18
N LYS A 36 -2.77 13.21 -15.05
CA LYS A 36 -1.40 13.60 -15.35
C LYS A 36 -0.85 14.43 -14.19
N GLY A 37 -0.38 13.77 -13.12
CA GLY A 37 0.16 14.44 -11.94
C GLY A 37 0.58 13.46 -10.85
N ILE A 38 1.58 13.86 -10.06
CA ILE A 38 2.08 13.07 -8.94
C ILE A 38 1.31 13.45 -7.68
N SER A 39 0.74 12.45 -7.02
CA SER A 39 0.21 12.61 -5.67
C SER A 39 1.30 12.29 -4.65
N PHE A 40 1.96 13.32 -4.12
CA PHE A 40 2.98 13.16 -3.08
C PHE A 40 2.51 12.33 -1.88
N PRO A 41 1.29 12.49 -1.33
CA PRO A 41 0.82 11.65 -0.24
C PRO A 41 0.74 10.16 -0.60
N LEU A 42 0.28 9.84 -1.82
CA LEU A 42 0.22 8.47 -2.29
C LEU A 42 1.62 7.91 -2.51
N LEU A 43 2.49 8.68 -3.16
CA LEU A 43 3.88 8.32 -3.42
C LEU A 43 4.63 8.05 -2.11
N THR A 44 4.55 8.97 -1.14
CA THR A 44 5.12 8.80 0.21
C THR A 44 4.59 7.54 0.89
N GLY A 45 3.29 7.25 0.79
CA GLY A 45 2.72 5.99 1.26
C GLY A 45 3.35 4.76 0.60
N THR A 46 3.42 4.74 -0.73
CA THR A 46 4.03 3.64 -1.49
C THR A 46 5.47 3.38 -1.09
N TYR A 47 6.27 4.43 -0.89
CA TYR A 47 7.69 4.28 -0.56
C TYR A 47 7.94 3.92 0.92
N VAL A 48 7.03 4.29 1.82
CA VAL A 48 7.00 3.71 3.18
C VAL A 48 6.75 2.20 3.10
N HIS A 49 5.79 1.73 2.30
CA HIS A 49 5.53 0.29 2.15
C HIS A 49 6.73 -0.48 1.59
N LYS A 50 7.43 0.06 0.57
CA LYS A 50 8.65 -0.54 0.02
C LYS A 50 9.71 -0.82 1.09
N LEU A 51 9.84 0.04 2.11
CA LEU A 51 10.76 -0.17 3.23
C LEU A 51 10.18 -1.06 4.32
N LEU A 52 8.88 -0.95 4.62
CA LEU A 52 8.20 -1.86 5.55
C LEU A 52 8.34 -3.32 5.10
N GLU A 53 8.26 -3.59 3.79
CA GLU A 53 8.49 -4.93 3.23
C GLU A 53 9.80 -5.57 3.71
N LYS A 54 10.83 -4.73 3.94
CA LYS A 54 12.19 -5.17 4.28
C LYS A 54 12.41 -5.32 5.78
N VAL A 55 11.56 -4.71 6.62
CA VAL A 55 11.71 -4.71 8.09
C VAL A 55 11.78 -6.14 8.67
N PRO A 56 10.92 -7.09 8.29
CA PRO A 56 10.96 -8.45 8.87
C PRO A 56 12.27 -9.19 8.62
N SER A 57 12.95 -8.90 7.51
CA SER A 57 14.25 -9.50 7.17
C SER A 57 15.44 -8.75 7.77
N GLY A 58 15.22 -7.63 8.45
CA GLY A 58 16.25 -6.84 9.13
C GLY A 58 17.16 -6.01 8.21
N ASN A 59 16.97 -6.05 6.90
CA ASN A 59 17.82 -5.34 5.92
C ASN A 59 17.26 -3.97 5.48
N TRP A 60 16.14 -3.50 6.05
CA TRP A 60 15.46 -2.26 5.65
C TRP A 60 16.39 -1.04 5.57
N GLU A 61 17.34 -0.89 6.50
CA GLU A 61 18.24 0.26 6.55
C GLU A 61 19.17 0.32 5.33
N ALA A 62 19.65 -0.83 4.86
CA ALA A 62 20.48 -0.91 3.67
C ALA A 62 19.72 -0.55 2.37
N PHE A 63 18.38 -0.63 2.39
CA PHE A 63 17.53 -0.31 1.25
C PHE A 63 17.11 1.17 1.19
N ILE A 64 17.29 1.95 2.27
CA ILE A 64 16.90 3.37 2.30
C ILE A 64 17.48 4.14 1.11
N PRO A 65 18.80 4.10 0.80
CA PRO A 65 19.36 4.90 -0.28
C PRO A 65 18.73 4.58 -1.65
N ALA A 66 18.55 3.29 -1.94
CA ALA A 66 17.97 2.84 -3.21
C ALA A 66 16.49 3.23 -3.32
N VAL A 67 15.72 3.09 -2.25
CA VAL A 67 14.31 3.47 -2.22
C VAL A 67 14.13 4.98 -2.36
N LEU A 68 14.95 5.79 -1.69
CA LEU A 68 14.88 7.25 -1.83
C LEU A 68 15.39 7.74 -3.20
N ALA A 69 16.35 7.05 -3.82
CA ALA A 69 16.78 7.37 -5.18
C ALA A 69 15.64 7.12 -6.19
N ASP A 70 14.94 6.00 -6.07
CA ASP A 70 13.77 5.67 -6.89
C ASP A 70 12.63 6.68 -6.66
N TYR A 71 12.42 7.15 -5.42
CA TYR A 71 11.44 8.21 -5.11
C TYR A 71 11.73 9.48 -5.92
N ARG A 72 12.98 9.94 -5.90
CA ARG A 72 13.43 11.12 -6.63
C ARG A 72 13.26 10.96 -8.13
N GLY A 73 13.57 9.78 -8.67
CA GLY A 73 13.38 9.48 -10.09
C GLY A 73 11.91 9.52 -10.51
N VAL A 74 10.99 9.00 -9.68
CA VAL A 74 9.55 9.10 -9.96
C VAL A 74 9.03 10.53 -9.82
N ALA A 75 9.59 11.31 -8.88
CA ALA A 75 9.27 12.71 -8.66
C ALA A 75 9.99 13.67 -9.63
N GLU A 76 10.75 13.16 -10.59
CA GLU A 76 11.48 14.00 -11.53
C GLU A 76 10.52 14.70 -12.49
N VAL A 77 10.70 16.01 -12.68
CA VAL A 77 9.92 16.84 -13.59
C VAL A 77 10.84 17.74 -14.39
N GLU A 78 10.39 18.14 -15.58
CA GLU A 78 11.13 19.09 -16.41
C GLU A 78 11.08 20.50 -15.78
N ASN A 79 12.23 21.17 -15.71
CA ASN A 79 12.38 22.52 -15.16
C ASN A 79 11.77 22.70 -13.75
N PRO A 80 12.21 21.93 -12.73
CA PRO A 80 11.68 22.04 -11.38
C PRO A 80 12.05 23.39 -10.75
N THR A 81 11.16 23.93 -9.91
CA THR A 81 11.48 25.07 -9.05
C THR A 81 12.26 24.60 -7.83
N ASP A 82 13.01 25.50 -7.18
CA ASP A 82 13.72 25.18 -5.93
C ASP A 82 12.76 24.72 -4.83
N ASP A 83 11.57 25.33 -4.73
CA ASP A 83 10.52 24.91 -3.79
C ASP A 83 10.04 23.48 -4.05
N TYR A 84 9.96 23.07 -5.32
CA TYR A 84 9.59 21.72 -5.68
C TYR A 84 10.68 20.71 -5.28
N LEU A 85 11.94 21.02 -5.55
CA LEU A 85 13.07 20.18 -5.14
C LEU A 85 13.14 20.03 -3.62
N MET A 86 12.93 21.13 -2.90
CA MET A 86 12.86 21.12 -1.43
C MET A 86 11.69 20.25 -0.92
N LEU A 87 10.52 20.31 -1.56
CA LEU A 87 9.40 19.43 -1.23
C LEU A 87 9.75 17.96 -1.43
N VAL A 88 10.40 17.60 -2.55
CA VAL A 88 10.82 16.21 -2.81
C VAL A 88 11.76 15.71 -1.71
N GLU A 89 12.74 16.52 -1.31
CA GLU A 89 13.66 16.15 -0.23
C GLU A 89 12.96 16.07 1.13
N GLU A 90 12.02 16.98 1.43
CA GLU A 90 11.17 16.89 2.63
C GLU A 90 10.41 15.56 2.67
N GLN A 91 9.82 15.14 1.55
CA GLN A 91 9.10 13.86 1.49
C GLN A 91 10.05 12.66 1.64
N CYS A 92 11.25 12.71 1.06
CA CYS A 92 12.26 11.66 1.25
C CYS A 92 12.66 11.54 2.74
N ALA A 93 12.91 12.68 3.40
CA ALA A 93 13.20 12.72 4.82
C ALA A 93 12.04 12.18 5.67
N LEU A 94 10.79 12.49 5.28
CA LEU A 94 9.59 11.97 5.93
C LEU A 94 9.48 10.45 5.79
N VAL A 95 9.70 9.88 4.60
CA VAL A 95 9.71 8.42 4.38
C VAL A 95 10.71 7.75 5.31
N GLU A 96 11.95 8.24 5.35
CA GLU A 96 13.00 7.69 6.21
C GLU A 96 12.64 7.82 7.70
N ALA A 97 12.17 8.99 8.14
CA ALA A 97 11.79 9.23 9.53
C ALA A 97 10.65 8.32 9.99
N LEU A 98 9.64 8.09 9.15
CA LEU A 98 8.52 7.19 9.44
C LEU A 98 8.98 5.75 9.65
N ILE A 99 9.88 5.25 8.81
CA ILE A 99 10.41 3.89 8.92
C ILE A 99 11.31 3.75 10.13
N ARG A 100 12.24 4.68 10.35
CA ARG A 100 13.08 4.67 11.54
C ARG A 100 12.25 4.71 12.82
N GLY A 101 11.23 5.58 12.86
CA GLY A 101 10.29 5.67 13.99
C GLY A 101 9.50 4.38 14.21
N PHE A 102 9.02 3.75 13.13
CA PHE A 102 8.34 2.45 13.21
C PHE A 102 9.26 1.37 13.76
N VAL A 103 10.48 1.26 13.23
CA VAL A 103 11.45 0.24 13.65
C VAL A 103 11.92 0.45 15.09
N ALA A 104 12.08 1.71 15.53
CA ALA A 104 12.48 2.00 16.90
C ALA A 104 11.36 1.73 17.92
N LEU A 105 10.10 2.04 17.59
CA LEU A 105 9.02 2.09 18.58
C LEU A 105 7.99 0.96 18.47
N ARG A 106 7.69 0.49 17.25
CA ARG A 106 6.60 -0.47 16.99
C ARG A 106 7.11 -1.86 16.67
N TRP A 107 8.11 -1.97 15.81
CA TRP A 107 8.66 -3.25 15.39
C TRP A 107 9.07 -4.18 16.54
N PRO A 108 9.74 -3.72 17.63
CA PRO A 108 10.17 -4.63 18.70
C PRO A 108 9.00 -5.32 19.42
N ARG A 109 7.84 -4.66 19.48
CA ARG A 109 6.63 -5.25 20.07
C ARG A 109 6.01 -6.28 19.13
N ILE A 110 5.93 -5.96 17.84
CA ILE A 110 5.38 -6.84 16.81
C ILE A 110 6.25 -8.08 16.68
N ASP A 111 7.56 -7.92 16.51
CA ASP A 111 8.51 -9.03 16.36
C ASP A 111 8.51 -9.94 17.59
N ARG A 112 8.37 -9.40 18.80
CA ARG A 112 8.28 -10.22 20.01
C ARG A 112 7.04 -11.12 20.03
N GLU A 113 5.89 -10.62 19.59
CA GLU A 113 4.60 -11.32 19.73
C GLU A 113 4.21 -12.13 18.49
N TYR A 114 4.63 -11.70 17.31
CA TYR A 114 4.20 -12.25 16.02
C TYR A 114 5.40 -12.70 15.20
N LYS A 115 5.19 -13.76 14.41
CA LYS A 115 6.08 -14.18 13.34
C LYS A 115 5.49 -13.67 12.02
N VAL A 116 6.24 -12.91 11.25
CA VAL A 116 5.82 -12.53 9.89
C VAL A 116 5.90 -13.77 8.99
N VAL A 117 4.78 -14.09 8.34
CA VAL A 117 4.62 -15.27 7.46
C VAL A 117 4.77 -14.85 6.01
N GLU A 118 4.09 -13.76 5.64
CA GLU A 118 4.11 -13.21 4.30
C GLU A 118 4.16 -11.69 4.31
N VAL A 119 4.70 -11.14 3.24
CA VAL A 119 4.86 -9.72 3.04
C VAL A 119 4.49 -9.40 1.59
N GLU A 120 3.63 -8.41 1.41
CA GLU A 120 3.24 -7.82 0.11
C GLU A 120 2.80 -8.90 -0.91
N ARG A 121 2.15 -9.96 -0.40
CA ARG A 121 1.76 -11.13 -1.19
C ARG A 121 0.45 -10.85 -1.91
N GLU A 122 0.48 -11.05 -3.23
CA GLU A 122 -0.70 -10.97 -4.08
C GLU A 122 -1.46 -12.29 -4.11
N TYR A 123 -2.78 -12.17 -4.08
CA TYR A 123 -3.74 -13.27 -4.11
C TYR A 123 -4.76 -13.03 -5.20
N THR A 124 -5.17 -14.12 -5.85
CA THR A 124 -6.30 -14.13 -6.77
C THR A 124 -7.28 -15.21 -6.34
N LEU A 125 -8.52 -14.82 -6.10
CA LEU A 125 -9.62 -15.71 -5.75
C LEU A 125 -10.64 -15.76 -6.88
N ASP A 126 -11.18 -16.94 -7.14
CA ASP A 126 -12.30 -17.10 -8.07
C ASP A 126 -13.62 -16.85 -7.34
N LEU A 127 -14.40 -15.87 -7.79
CA LEU A 127 -15.74 -15.59 -7.25
C LEU A 127 -16.86 -16.26 -8.08
N GLY A 128 -16.50 -17.01 -9.12
CA GLY A 128 -17.43 -17.63 -10.06
C GLY A 128 -17.78 -16.73 -11.24
N SER A 129 -18.42 -17.31 -12.26
CA SER A 129 -18.88 -16.61 -13.48
C SER A 129 -17.78 -15.82 -14.21
N GLY A 130 -16.53 -16.28 -14.11
CA GLY A 130 -15.37 -15.63 -14.72
C GLY A 130 -14.88 -14.39 -13.96
N VAL A 131 -15.38 -14.11 -12.75
CA VAL A 131 -14.92 -12.98 -11.93
C VAL A 131 -13.76 -13.42 -11.03
N LYS A 132 -12.67 -12.66 -11.05
CA LYS A 132 -11.49 -12.88 -10.21
C LYS A 132 -11.30 -11.72 -9.25
N LEU A 133 -11.31 -11.99 -7.95
CA LEU A 133 -10.96 -11.02 -6.91
C LEU A 133 -9.44 -11.03 -6.69
N MET A 134 -8.82 -9.87 -6.89
CA MET A 134 -7.40 -9.64 -6.61
C MET A 134 -7.28 -8.88 -5.30
N THR A 135 -6.37 -9.33 -4.44
CA THR A 135 -5.97 -8.57 -3.25
C THR A 135 -4.49 -8.72 -3.00
N ARG A 136 -3.95 -7.78 -2.23
CA ARG A 136 -2.57 -7.75 -1.77
C ARG A 136 -2.58 -7.43 -0.29
N LEU A 137 -2.01 -8.35 0.50
CA LEU A 137 -1.86 -8.17 1.94
C LEU A 137 -0.55 -7.43 2.19
N ASP A 138 -0.56 -6.43 3.07
CA ASP A 138 0.71 -5.79 3.43
C ASP A 138 1.56 -6.79 4.21
N TRP A 139 1.12 -7.27 5.39
CA TRP A 139 1.71 -8.45 6.04
C TRP A 139 0.64 -9.47 6.48
N LEU A 140 0.99 -10.76 6.39
CA LEU A 140 0.35 -11.84 7.13
C LEU A 140 1.25 -12.25 8.29
N VAL A 141 0.71 -12.22 9.51
CA VAL A 141 1.47 -12.55 10.72
C VAL A 141 0.80 -13.66 11.53
N GLU A 142 1.61 -14.54 12.12
CA GLU A 142 1.17 -15.59 13.03
C GLU A 142 1.53 -15.18 14.46
N ARG A 143 0.55 -15.13 15.36
CA ARG A 143 0.81 -14.90 16.78
C ARG A 143 1.54 -16.09 17.39
N LYS A 144 2.68 -15.84 18.03
CA LYS A 144 3.57 -16.90 18.53
C LYS A 144 2.93 -17.75 19.63
N SER A 145 2.04 -17.17 20.45
CA SER A 145 1.45 -17.85 21.61
C SER A 145 0.40 -18.90 21.27
N ASP A 146 -0.41 -18.68 20.24
CA ASP A 146 -1.57 -19.53 19.93
C ASP A 146 -1.76 -19.82 18.44
N LYS A 147 -0.80 -19.43 17.60
CA LYS A 147 -0.76 -19.75 16.18
C LYS A 147 -1.89 -19.15 15.34
N ARG A 148 -2.61 -18.16 15.87
CA ARG A 148 -3.64 -17.44 15.10
C ARG A 148 -3.01 -16.51 14.07
N LEU A 149 -3.63 -16.45 12.90
CA LEU A 149 -3.22 -15.57 11.80
C LEU A 149 -3.94 -14.23 11.90
N TYR A 150 -3.20 -13.17 11.60
CA TYR A 150 -3.67 -11.79 11.55
C TYR A 150 -3.14 -11.12 10.29
N ILE A 151 -3.97 -10.30 9.67
CA ILE A 151 -3.56 -9.41 8.59
C ILE A 151 -3.19 -8.07 9.21
N VAL A 152 -2.02 -7.55 8.86
CA VAL A 152 -1.59 -6.20 9.23
C VAL A 152 -1.67 -5.35 7.98
N ASN A 153 -2.48 -4.29 8.03
CA ASN A 153 -2.57 -3.29 6.98
C ASN A 153 -1.96 -1.97 7.47
N PHE A 154 -0.97 -1.46 6.75
CA PHE A 154 -0.33 -0.18 7.03
C PHE A 154 -1.02 0.96 6.30
N LYS A 155 -1.11 2.12 6.96
CA LYS A 155 -1.71 3.33 6.42
C LYS A 155 -0.92 4.53 6.93
N THR A 156 -0.57 5.45 6.03
CA THR A 156 0.19 6.68 6.32
C THR A 156 -0.72 7.89 6.57
N THR A 157 -1.87 7.68 7.21
CA THR A 157 -2.82 8.76 7.54
C THR A 157 -2.52 9.40 8.90
N LYS A 158 -2.68 10.73 9.00
CA LYS A 158 -2.50 11.49 10.25
C LYS A 158 -3.57 11.18 11.30
N GLU A 159 -4.80 10.91 10.87
CA GLU A 159 -5.93 10.65 11.78
C GLU A 159 -6.74 9.45 11.32
N ALA A 160 -6.74 8.40 12.16
CA ALA A 160 -7.74 7.35 12.12
C ALA A 160 -9.01 7.86 12.82
N ASN A 161 -9.79 8.71 12.15
CA ASN A 161 -11.04 9.19 12.74
C ASN A 161 -12.01 8.01 13.00
N HIS A 162 -12.95 8.18 13.93
CA HIS A 162 -13.86 7.09 14.32
C HIS A 162 -14.61 6.48 13.12
N PHE A 163 -15.01 7.30 12.14
CA PHE A 163 -15.71 6.83 10.94
C PHE A 163 -14.83 5.95 10.06
N TRP A 164 -13.54 6.27 9.95
CA TRP A 164 -12.56 5.50 9.21
C TRP A 164 -12.30 4.14 9.86
N VAL A 165 -12.17 4.09 11.19
CA VAL A 165 -12.03 2.83 11.94
C VAL A 165 -13.28 1.95 11.80
N LYS A 166 -14.48 2.55 11.75
CA LYS A 166 -15.75 1.82 11.55
C LYS A 166 -15.85 1.10 10.20
N GLN A 167 -15.01 1.43 9.22
CA GLN A 167 -14.97 0.75 7.93
C GLN A 167 -14.10 -0.51 7.95
N TRP A 168 -13.23 -0.68 8.94
CA TRP A 168 -12.31 -1.83 9.02
C TRP A 168 -12.98 -3.21 9.08
N PRO A 169 -14.12 -3.41 9.78
CA PRO A 169 -14.82 -4.70 9.74
C PRO A 169 -15.36 -5.09 8.36
N TYR A 170 -15.43 -4.13 7.44
CA TYR A 170 -15.91 -4.31 6.07
C TYR A 170 -14.77 -4.11 5.06
N ASP A 171 -13.51 -4.18 5.52
CA ASP A 171 -12.37 -3.97 4.65
C ASP A 171 -12.23 -5.13 3.67
N MET A 172 -12.70 -4.93 2.44
CA MET A 172 -12.58 -5.90 1.35
C MET A 172 -11.12 -6.15 0.93
N GLN A 173 -10.14 -5.45 1.52
CA GLN A 173 -8.72 -5.75 1.34
C GLN A 173 -8.33 -7.03 2.10
N THR A 174 -9.02 -7.35 3.20
CA THR A 174 -8.80 -8.56 3.98
C THR A 174 -9.74 -9.67 3.53
N ILE A 175 -9.20 -10.76 3.00
CA ILE A 175 -9.96 -12.01 2.82
C ILE A 175 -10.08 -12.63 4.21
N SER A 176 -11.11 -12.27 4.96
CA SER A 176 -11.40 -12.83 6.29
C SER A 176 -12.82 -13.34 6.37
#